data_AF-A0A8I2K6Q1-F1
#
_entry.id   AF-A0A8I2K6Q1-F1
#
_cell.length_a   1.000
_cell.length_b   1.000
_cell.length_c   1.000
_cell.angle_alpha   90.00
_cell.angle_beta   90.00
_cell.angle_gamma   90.00
#
_symmetry.space_group_name_H-M   'P 1'
#
loop_
_entity.id
_entity.type
_entity.pdbx_description
1 polymer ?
#
loop_
_entity_poly.entity_id
_entity_poly.type
_entity_poly.pdbx_seq_one_letter_code
_entity_poly.pdbx_strand_id
1 'polypeptide(L)' 'TDKFQQLREIAHWVKYHHRVYYDWGFARKLSLGKGLNVLFFGPSGTGKTMAAEVIAHELKLDLYKIDLSQVVSK' A
#
# COMPACT_ATOMS: atom_id res chain seq x y z
N THR A 1 16.36 6.06 -8.30
CA THR A 1 15.81 5.21 -7.23
C THR A 1 15.21 3.98 -7.86
N ASP A 2 15.57 2.79 -7.41
CA ASP A 2 15.06 1.52 -7.95
C ASP A 2 13.58 1.34 -7.59
N LYS A 3 12.70 1.21 -8.60
CA LYS A 3 11.25 1.04 -8.42
C LYS A 3 10.91 -0.25 -7.67
N PHE A 4 11.69 -1.32 -7.87
CA PHE A 4 11.47 -2.58 -7.17
C PHE A 4 11.78 -2.45 -5.68
N GLN A 5 12.75 -1.61 -5.32
CA GLN A 5 13.03 -1.31 -3.92
C GLN A 5 11.86 -0.60 -3.23
N GLN A 6 11.22 0.36 -3.90
CA GLN A 6 10.03 1.03 -3.37
C GLN A 6 8.86 0.08 -3.13
N LEU A 7 8.60 -0.86 -4.05
CA LEU A 7 7.57 -1.89 -3.85
C LEU A 7 7.88 -2.80 -2.66
N ARG A 8 9.15 -3.18 -2.48
CA ARG A 8 9.59 -3.95 -1.30
C ARG A 8 9.41 -3.17 -0.01
N GLU A 9 9.71 -1.86 -0.01
CA GLU A 9 9.52 -1.00 1.16
C GLU A 9 8.04 -0.90 1.56
N ILE A 10 7.13 -0.78 0.59
CA ILE A 10 5.68 -0.81 0.82
C ILE A 10 5.27 -2.14 1.47
N ALA A 11 5.71 -3.27 0.90
CA ALA A 11 5.40 -4.59 1.45
C ALA A 11 5.97 -4.76 2.88
N HIS A 12 7.20 -4.33 3.10
CA HIS A 12 7.83 -4.36 4.43
C HIS A 12 7.08 -3.52 5.45
N TRP A 13 6.62 -2.32 5.07
CA TRP A 13 5.82 -1.49 5.96
C TRP A 13 4.57 -2.27 6.41
N VAL A 14 3.81 -2.86 5.48
CA VAL A 14 2.61 -3.61 5.84
C VAL A 14 2.94 -4.83 6.71
N LYS A 15 4.04 -5.54 6.43
CA LYS A 15 4.46 -6.70 7.20
C LYS A 15 4.89 -6.37 8.63
N TYR A 16 5.55 -5.23 8.84
CA TYR A 16 6.18 -4.89 10.12
C TYR A 16 5.46 -3.80 10.93
N HIS A 17 4.49 -3.09 10.35
CA HIS A 17 3.79 -2.00 11.06
C HIS A 17 3.17 -2.48 12.38
N HIS A 18 2.62 -3.69 12.42
CA HIS A 18 2.04 -4.24 13.65
C HIS A 18 3.10 -4.39 14.75
N ARG A 19 4.26 -4.95 14.42
CA ARG A 19 5.36 -5.09 15.38
C ARG A 19 5.85 -3.75 15.90
N VAL A 20 6.08 -2.80 15.00
CA VAL A 20 6.61 -1.48 15.38
C VAL A 20 5.59 -0.74 16.26
N TYR A 21 4.32 -0.75 15.89
CA TYR A 21 3.30 -0.01 16.63
C TYR A 21 2.88 -0.70 17.93
N TYR A 22 2.69 -2.02 17.92
CA TYR A 22 2.12 -2.75 19.06
C TYR A 22 3.20 -3.43 19.90
N ASP A 23 4.04 -4.28 19.31
CA ASP A 23 5.08 -5.00 20.07
C ASP A 23 6.09 -4.04 20.70
N TRP A 24 6.52 -3.00 19.96
CA TRP A 24 7.45 -1.98 20.47
C TRP A 24 6.74 -0.79 21.13
N GLY A 25 5.40 -0.74 21.08
CA GLY A 25 4.59 0.25 21.78
C GLY A 25 4.57 1.67 21.19
N PHE A 26 5.01 1.86 19.94
CA PHE A 26 4.93 3.19 19.29
C PHE A 26 3.50 3.68 19.08
N ALA A 27 2.51 2.79 19.03
CA ALA A 27 1.09 3.15 18.94
C ALA A 27 0.62 4.07 20.07
N ARG A 28 1.28 4.02 21.24
CA ARG A 28 0.95 4.90 22.38
C ARG A 28 1.46 6.33 22.20
N LYS A 29 2.47 6.52 21.36
CA LYS A 29 3.07 7.84 21.07
C LYS A 29 2.47 8.50 19.82
N LEU A 30 1.78 7.73 18.98
CA LEU A 30 1.17 8.18 17.73
C LEU A 30 -0.36 8.05 17.81
N SER A 31 -1.03 9.19 17.97
CA SER A 31 -2.50 9.27 18.06
C SER A 31 -3.23 9.10 16.71
N LEU A 32 -2.56 9.38 15.59
CA LEU A 32 -3.12 9.32 14.22
C LEU A 32 -2.10 8.70 13.23
N GLY A 33 -2.57 8.35 12.03
CA GLY A 33 -1.68 8.01 10.90
C GLY A 33 -1.12 6.57 10.91
N LYS A 34 -1.88 5.59 11.37
CA LYS A 34 -1.45 4.18 11.44
C LYS A 34 -1.60 3.40 10.13
N GLY A 35 -2.02 4.07 9.05
CA GLY A 35 -2.28 3.47 7.74
C GLY A 35 -1.26 3.93 6.70
N LEU A 36 -1.13 3.14 5.63
CA LEU A 36 -0.27 3.45 4.49
C LEU A 36 -1.12 3.78 3.27
N ASN A 37 -0.87 4.93 2.67
CA ASN A 37 -1.44 5.33 1.38
C ASN A 37 -0.30 5.40 0.35
N VAL A 38 -0.50 4.78 -0.80
CA VAL A 38 0.49 4.75 -1.89
C VAL A 38 -0.17 5.25 -3.18
N LEU A 39 0.50 6.17 -3.87
CA LEU A 39 0.07 6.66 -5.19
C LEU A 39 1.00 6.13 -6.28
N PHE A 40 0.48 5.27 -7.15
CA PHE A 40 1.17 4.86 -8.37
C PHE A 40 0.85 5.84 -9.51
N PHE A 41 1.85 6.58 -9.96
CA PHE A 41 1.71 7.55 -11.05
C PHE A 41 2.70 7.29 -12.19
N GLY A 42 2.28 7.57 -13.43
CA GLY A 42 3.12 7.43 -14.62
C GLY A 42 2.30 7.16 -15.89
N PRO A 43 2.95 7.13 -17.07
CA PRO A 43 2.32 6.88 -18.38
C PRO A 43 1.46 5.61 -18.43
N SER A 44 0.50 5.54 -19.35
CA SER A 44 -0.28 4.31 -19.55
C SER A 44 0.63 3.12 -19.87
N GLY A 45 0.25 1.91 -19.43
CA GLY A 45 1.03 0.69 -19.68
C GLY A 45 2.27 0.47 -18.79
N THR A 46 2.61 1.37 -17.87
CA THR A 46 3.79 1.21 -16.99
C THR A 46 3.61 0.27 -15.79
N GLY A 47 2.61 -0.61 -15.82
CA GLY A 47 2.39 -1.63 -14.78
C GLY A 47 1.89 -1.11 -13.43
N LYS A 48 1.26 0.07 -13.37
CA LYS A 48 0.72 0.63 -12.11
C LYS A 48 -0.30 -0.29 -11.42
N THR A 49 -1.25 -0.83 -12.19
CA THR A 49 -2.24 -1.79 -11.68
C THR A 49 -1.57 -3.09 -11.25
N MET A 50 -0.66 -3.60 -12.08
CA MET A 50 0.14 -4.79 -11.77
C MET A 50 0.97 -4.62 -10.50
N ALA A 51 1.50 -3.43 -10.23
CA ALA A 51 2.26 -3.17 -9.00
C ALA A 51 1.40 -3.36 -7.73
N ALA A 52 0.14 -2.91 -7.76
CA ALA A 52 -0.81 -3.13 -6.67
C ALA A 52 -1.15 -4.62 -6.50
N GLU A 53 -1.38 -5.33 -7.60
CA GLU A 53 -1.64 -6.78 -7.61
C GLU A 53 -0.47 -7.59 -7.05
N VAL A 54 0.76 -7.25 -7.44
CA VAL A 54 1.98 -7.90 -6.94
C VAL A 54 2.14 -7.69 -5.43
N ILE A 55 1.90 -6.47 -4.93
CA ILE A 55 1.97 -6.19 -3.49
C ILE A 55 0.91 -7.00 -2.73
N ALA A 56 -0.33 -7.02 -3.21
CA ALA A 56 -1.42 -7.78 -2.58
C ALA A 56 -1.11 -9.28 -2.54
N HIS A 57 -0.61 -9.84 -3.65
CA HIS A 57 -0.20 -11.23 -3.74
C HIS A 57 0.94 -11.57 -2.77
N GLU A 58 2.01 -10.77 -2.75
CA GLU A 58 3.16 -10.95 -1.85
C GLU A 58 2.74 -10.97 -0.37
N LEU A 59 1.79 -10.10 -0.01
CA LEU A 59 1.28 -9.96 1.35
C LEU A 59 0.12 -10.92 1.69
N LYS A 60 -0.35 -11.70 0.72
CA LYS A 60 -1.54 -12.57 0.82
C LYS A 60 -2.78 -11.80 1.29
N LEU A 61 -2.99 -10.60 0.72
CA LEU A 61 -4.13 -9.74 1.01
C LEU A 61 -5.12 -9.76 -0.16
N ASP A 62 -6.40 -9.60 0.15
CA ASP A 62 -7.41 -9.35 -0.86
C ASP A 62 -7.23 -7.95 -1.48
N LEU A 63 -7.31 -7.88 -2.80
CA LEU A 63 -7.23 -6.62 -3.54
C LEU A 63 -8.63 -6.14 -3.94
N TYR A 64 -9.09 -5.07 -3.31
CA TYR A 64 -10.31 -4.38 -3.71
C TYR A 64 -9.99 -3.31 -4.75
N LYS A 65 -10.55 -3.47 -5.96
CA LYS A 65 -10.40 -2.50 -7.04
C LYS A 65 -11.68 -1.66 -7.14
N ILE A 66 -11.55 -0.36 -6.91
CA ILE A 66 -12.65 0.62 -7.04
C ILE A 66 -12.33 1.52 -8.23
N ASP A 67 -13.21 1.53 -9.22
CA ASP A 67 -13.14 2.48 -10.32
C ASP A 67 -14.07 3.66 -10.05
N LEU A 68 -13.47 4.82 -9.74
CA LEU A 68 -14.22 6.03 -9.40
C LEU A 68 -15.08 6.55 -10.56
N SER A 69 -14.76 6.22 -11.81
CA SER A 69 -15.63 6.59 -12.94
C SER A 69 -16.98 5.86 -12.93
N GLN A 70 -17.08 4.74 -12.20
CA GLN A 70 -18.32 3.99 -12.02
C GLN A 70 -19.11 4.43 -10.77
N VAL A 71 -18.48 5.17 -9.86
CA VAL A 71 -19.08 5.60 -8.58
C VAL A 71 -19.71 7.00 -8.68
N VAL A 72 -19.20 7.85 -9.57
CA VAL A 72 -19.78 9.17 -9.84
C VAL A 72 -20.80 9.05 -10.98
N SER A 73 -22.07 8.83 -10.65
CA SER A 73 -23.18 9.08 -11.58
C SER A 73 -23.32 10.60 -11.76
N LYS A 74 -23.49 11.04 -13.01
CA LYS A 74 -24.11 12.35 -13.27
C LYS A 74 -25.53 12.38 -12.73
#